data_AF-A0A1C5KRA0-F1
#
_entry.id   AF-A0A1C5KRA0-F1
#
_cell.length_a   1.000
_cell.length_b   1.000
_cell.length_c   1.000
_cell.angle_alpha   90.00
_cell.angle_beta   90.00
_cell.angle_gamma   90.00
#
_symmetry.space_group_name_H-M   'P 1'
#
loop_
_entity.id
_entity.type
_entity.pdbx_description
1 polymer ?
#
loop_
_entity_poly.entity_id
_entity_poly.type
_entity_poly.pdbx_seq_one_letter_code
_entity_poly.pdbx_strand_id
1 'polypeptide(L)'
;MVLPEGVLNNKNLQAVREYFEGKAKIILICSIPQDVFIAAGATVKPSLVFMRRFTNDEESEYANCKSEALAEVTALHQAEIDKLEATIAKADALTESLKDDLKKAKTKLKQAKKDKKNTTSVETEITTIKKEQADNRLNKKTAEKELKELYKQIDEETKPVVKKKFDYDIPIAKIDDAGITTTGAASEGNQLPQLVDEYSAYRIQNNLWPVLNNEIIYAMNTDGKYCRYIGSQEVVLNEQ
;
A
#
# COMPACT_ATOMS: atom_id res chain seq x y z
N MET A 1 20.48 0.80 4.63
CA MET A 1 20.13 -0.55 5.14
C MET A 1 20.79 -1.60 4.24
N VAL A 2 21.31 -2.70 4.80
CA VAL A 2 21.80 -3.84 4.01
C VAL A 2 20.63 -4.80 3.79
N LEU A 3 20.29 -5.08 2.53
CA LEU A 3 19.22 -5.98 2.15
C LEU A 3 19.74 -7.08 1.23
N PRO A 4 19.24 -8.32 1.34
CA PRO A 4 19.39 -9.31 0.28
C PRO A 4 18.76 -8.79 -1.01
N GLU A 5 19.40 -9.03 -2.16
CA GLU A 5 18.87 -8.62 -3.47
C GLU A 5 17.46 -9.16 -3.74
N GLY A 6 17.14 -10.35 -3.20
CA GLY A 6 15.80 -10.92 -3.25
C GLY A 6 14.71 -10.03 -2.66
N VAL A 7 15.01 -9.16 -1.68
CA VAL A 7 14.02 -8.21 -1.12
C VAL A 7 13.57 -7.18 -2.15
N LEU A 8 14.42 -6.83 -3.11
CA LEU A 8 14.12 -5.86 -4.16
C LEU A 8 13.31 -6.47 -5.30
N ASN A 9 13.52 -7.77 -5.60
CA ASN A 9 12.98 -8.39 -6.81
C ASN A 9 11.90 -9.46 -6.56
N ASN A 10 11.74 -9.94 -5.32
CA ASN A 10 10.81 -11.03 -5.02
C ASN A 10 9.35 -10.56 -5.03
N LYS A 11 8.50 -11.21 -5.82
CA LYS A 11 7.05 -10.92 -5.92
C LYS A 11 6.31 -11.04 -4.59
N ASN A 12 6.71 -11.97 -3.72
CA ASN A 12 6.07 -12.16 -2.41
C ASN A 12 6.27 -10.96 -1.47
N LEU A 13 7.27 -10.12 -1.74
CA LEU A 13 7.58 -8.91 -0.96
C LEU A 13 7.10 -7.64 -1.66
N GLN A 14 6.29 -7.76 -2.70
CA GLN A 14 5.77 -6.62 -3.45
C GLN A 14 4.95 -5.68 -2.57
N ALA A 15 4.03 -6.19 -1.76
CA ALA A 15 3.21 -5.36 -0.86
C ALA A 15 4.05 -4.56 0.15
N VAL A 16 5.18 -5.13 0.60
CA VAL A 16 6.12 -4.43 1.49
C VAL A 16 6.81 -3.29 0.75
N ARG A 17 7.27 -3.52 -0.49
CA ARG A 17 7.85 -2.46 -1.33
C ARG A 17 6.84 -1.34 -1.61
N GLU A 18 5.62 -1.70 -1.99
CA GLU A 18 4.53 -0.74 -2.22
C GLU A 18 4.24 0.12 -0.98
N TYR A 19 4.29 -0.46 0.23
CA TYR A 19 4.14 0.30 1.46
C TYR A 19 5.24 1.34 1.64
N PHE A 20 6.50 0.98 1.41
CA PHE A 20 7.63 1.91 1.56
C PHE A 20 7.66 2.95 0.44
N GLU A 21 7.32 2.58 -0.79
CA GLU A 21 7.19 3.48 -1.93
C GLU A 21 6.16 4.60 -1.67
N GLY A 22 5.14 4.36 -0.83
CA GLY A 22 4.18 5.39 -0.41
C GLY A 22 4.55 6.18 0.85
N LYS A 23 5.76 6.01 1.38
CA LYS A 23 6.24 6.66 2.62
C LYS A 23 7.62 7.31 2.50
N ALA A 24 8.42 6.88 1.54
CA ALA A 24 9.79 7.31 1.39
C ALA A 24 10.23 7.21 -0.08
N LYS A 25 11.14 8.11 -0.48
CA LYS A 25 11.87 7.99 -1.74
C LYS A 25 13.10 7.11 -1.53
N ILE A 26 13.36 6.22 -2.47
CA ILE A 26 14.64 5.52 -2.56
C ILE A 26 15.62 6.46 -3.25
N ILE A 27 16.67 6.86 -2.56
CA ILE A 27 17.60 7.89 -3.05
C ILE A 27 18.88 7.29 -3.63
N LEU A 28 19.23 6.06 -3.25
CA LEU A 28 20.35 5.31 -3.82
C LEU A 28 20.18 3.82 -3.54
N ILE A 29 20.42 3.02 -4.57
CA ILE A 29 20.65 1.58 -4.43
C ILE A 29 22.08 1.29 -4.86
N CYS A 30 22.84 0.64 -4.00
CA CYS A 30 24.19 0.20 -4.29
C CYS A 30 24.24 -1.32 -4.22
N SER A 31 24.38 -1.97 -5.38
CA SER A 31 24.59 -3.42 -5.48
C SER A 31 26.01 -3.73 -5.04
N ILE A 32 26.14 -4.54 -4.00
CA ILE A 32 27.43 -4.91 -3.42
C ILE A 32 27.78 -6.35 -3.85
N PRO A 33 29.06 -6.68 -4.07
CA PRO A 33 29.49 -8.04 -4.37
C PRO A 33 29.08 -9.05 -3.29
N GLN A 34 28.84 -10.30 -3.68
CA GLN A 34 28.39 -11.34 -2.74
C GLN A 34 29.46 -11.71 -1.71
N ASP A 35 30.72 -11.67 -2.11
CA ASP A 35 31.88 -12.04 -1.32
C ASP A 35 32.13 -11.15 -0.10
N VAL A 36 31.62 -9.92 -0.13
CA VAL A 36 31.76 -8.94 0.96
C VAL A 36 31.30 -9.46 2.32
N PHE A 37 30.26 -10.30 2.36
CA PHE A 37 29.72 -10.87 3.60
C PHE A 37 29.90 -12.39 3.71
N ILE A 38 30.68 -13.04 2.84
CA ILE A 38 30.92 -14.50 2.93
C ILE A 38 31.61 -14.86 4.25
N ALA A 39 32.60 -14.08 4.66
CA ALA A 39 33.28 -14.28 5.95
C ALA A 39 32.34 -14.15 7.16
N ALA A 40 31.24 -13.41 7.02
CA ALA A 40 30.17 -13.29 8.01
C ALA A 40 29.07 -14.36 7.87
N GLY A 41 29.22 -15.32 6.95
CA GLY A 41 28.28 -16.42 6.71
C GLY A 41 27.12 -16.08 5.78
N ALA A 42 27.14 -14.93 5.10
CA ALA A 42 26.11 -14.60 4.12
C ALA A 42 26.29 -15.41 2.84
N THR A 43 25.19 -15.97 2.34
CA THR A 43 25.17 -16.81 1.13
C THR A 43 24.45 -16.17 -0.05
N VAL A 44 23.94 -14.94 0.15
CA VAL A 44 23.13 -14.22 -0.84
C VAL A 44 23.76 -12.88 -1.17
N LYS A 45 23.59 -12.43 -2.41
CA LYS A 45 24.10 -11.14 -2.86
C LYS A 45 23.39 -9.98 -2.12
N PRO A 46 24.14 -9.10 -1.45
CA PRO A 46 23.60 -7.96 -0.71
C PRO A 46 23.42 -6.71 -1.59
N SER A 47 22.64 -5.75 -1.10
CA SER A 47 22.53 -4.41 -1.63
C SER A 47 22.37 -3.41 -0.49
N LEU A 48 22.98 -2.24 -0.62
CA LEU A 48 22.76 -1.10 0.28
C LEU A 48 21.65 -0.24 -0.31
N VAL A 49 20.57 -0.10 0.45
CA VAL A 49 19.45 0.76 0.08
C VAL A 49 19.39 1.95 1.02
N PHE A 50 19.40 3.14 0.42
CA PHE A 50 19.25 4.41 1.10
C PHE A 50 17.88 4.99 0.76
N MET A 51 17.15 5.37 1.80
CA MET A 51 15.80 5.91 1.69
C MET A 51 15.70 7.17 2.52
N ARG A 52 14.87 8.09 2.05
CA ARG A 52 14.48 9.29 2.79
C ARG A 52 12.97 9.32 2.91
N ARG A 53 12.47 9.52 4.12
CA ARG A 53 11.04 9.75 4.35
C ARG A 53 10.56 10.94 3.51
N PHE A 54 9.33 10.87 3.01
CA PHE A 54 8.73 12.00 2.30
C PHE A 54 8.79 13.28 3.15
N THR A 55 9.04 14.39 2.47
CA THR A 55 8.70 15.71 3.02
C THR A 55 7.18 15.87 3.06
N ASN A 56 6.68 16.87 3.78
CA ASN A 56 5.24 17.15 3.80
C ASN A 56 4.69 17.43 2.39
N ASP A 57 5.47 18.12 1.56
CA ASP A 57 5.10 18.42 0.17
C ASP A 57 5.04 17.15 -0.67
N GLU A 58 6.04 16.25 -0.55
CA GLU A 58 6.06 14.96 -1.26
C GLU A 58 4.92 14.03 -0.80
N GLU A 59 4.56 14.04 0.49
CA GLU A 59 3.43 13.26 0.99
C GLU A 59 2.10 13.78 0.42
N SER A 60 1.95 15.10 0.30
CA SER A 60 0.79 15.71 -0.34
C SER A 60 0.73 15.43 -1.85
N GLU A 61 1.86 15.54 -2.53
CA GLU A 61 1.99 15.22 -3.96
C GLU A 61 1.62 13.76 -4.23
N TYR A 62 2.21 12.82 -3.46
CA TYR A 62 1.89 11.40 -3.58
C TYR A 62 0.41 11.11 -3.33
N ALA A 63 -0.20 11.75 -2.33
CA ALA A 63 -1.64 11.61 -2.06
C ALA A 63 -2.50 12.10 -3.23
N ASN A 64 -2.13 13.21 -3.86
CA ASN A 64 -2.80 13.73 -5.05
C ASN A 64 -2.64 12.77 -6.23
N CYS A 65 -1.43 12.32 -6.54
CA CYS A 65 -1.17 11.34 -7.60
C CYS A 65 -1.99 10.06 -7.39
N LYS A 66 -2.11 9.60 -6.14
CA LYS A 66 -2.91 8.43 -5.77
C LYS A 66 -4.40 8.66 -6.00
N SER A 67 -4.93 9.82 -5.59
CA SER A 67 -6.34 10.17 -5.79
C SER A 67 -6.68 10.29 -7.28
N GLU A 68 -5.84 10.95 -8.07
CA GLU A 68 -6.04 11.10 -9.50
C GLU A 68 -5.96 9.75 -10.24
N ALA A 69 -4.95 8.93 -9.93
CA ALA A 69 -4.81 7.61 -10.53
C ALA A 69 -6.03 6.73 -10.22
N LEU A 70 -6.50 6.75 -8.98
CA LEU A 70 -7.69 6.00 -8.59
C LEU A 70 -8.92 6.49 -9.36
N ALA A 71 -9.12 7.80 -9.48
CA ALA A 71 -10.23 8.37 -10.23
C ALA A 71 -10.18 8.00 -11.73
N GLU A 72 -9.00 8.06 -12.34
CA GLU A 72 -8.77 7.70 -13.74
C GLU A 72 -9.10 6.23 -14.00
N VAL A 73 -8.57 5.31 -13.18
CA VAL A 73 -8.83 3.87 -13.33
C VAL A 73 -10.29 3.54 -13.00
N THR A 74 -10.86 4.12 -11.94
CA THR A 74 -12.28 3.91 -11.59
C THR A 74 -13.21 4.35 -12.72
N ALA A 75 -12.89 5.46 -13.40
CA ALA A 75 -13.68 5.94 -14.54
C ALA A 75 -13.73 4.93 -15.70
N LEU A 76 -12.66 4.14 -15.92
CA LEU A 76 -12.64 3.08 -16.93
C LEU A 76 -13.60 1.93 -16.59
N HIS A 77 -13.82 1.68 -15.30
CA HIS A 77 -14.65 0.58 -14.79
C HIS A 77 -16.05 1.01 -14.33
N GLN A 78 -16.38 2.32 -14.46
CA GLN A 78 -17.62 2.88 -13.91
C GLN A 78 -18.87 2.19 -14.43
N ALA A 79 -18.91 1.83 -15.72
CA ALA A 79 -20.05 1.14 -16.30
C ALA A 79 -20.29 -0.26 -15.70
N GLU A 80 -19.22 -0.96 -15.31
CA GLU A 80 -19.30 -2.27 -14.67
C GLU A 80 -19.74 -2.14 -13.20
N ILE A 81 -19.21 -1.13 -12.50
CA ILE A 81 -19.64 -0.76 -11.14
C ILE A 81 -21.14 -0.46 -11.13
N ASP A 82 -21.60 0.45 -11.98
CA ASP A 82 -23.01 0.86 -12.06
C ASP A 82 -23.94 -0.34 -12.36
N LYS A 83 -23.50 -1.25 -13.23
CA LYS A 83 -24.24 -2.46 -13.57
C LYS A 83 -24.39 -3.41 -12.36
N LEU A 84 -23.30 -3.63 -11.62
CA LEU A 84 -23.30 -4.48 -10.43
C LEU A 84 -24.11 -3.86 -9.30
N GLU A 85 -23.96 -2.56 -9.06
CA GLU A 85 -24.74 -1.81 -8.07
C GLU A 85 -26.23 -1.81 -8.40
N ALA A 86 -26.60 -1.61 -9.67
CA ALA A 86 -27.99 -1.71 -10.11
C ALA A 86 -28.56 -3.12 -9.91
N THR A 87 -27.73 -4.16 -10.08
CA THR A 87 -28.15 -5.56 -9.84
C THR A 87 -28.39 -5.80 -8.35
N ILE A 88 -27.52 -5.30 -7.48
CA ILE A 88 -27.66 -5.39 -6.03
C ILE A 88 -28.92 -4.63 -5.57
N ALA A 89 -29.12 -3.41 -6.05
CA ALA A 89 -30.29 -2.59 -5.73
C ALA A 89 -31.61 -3.26 -6.16
N LYS A 90 -31.64 -3.86 -7.36
CA LYS A 90 -32.80 -4.66 -7.83
C LYS A 90 -33.05 -5.86 -6.93
N ALA A 91 -31.99 -6.56 -6.50
CA ALA A 91 -32.12 -7.71 -5.61
C ALA A 91 -32.63 -7.30 -4.21
N ASP A 92 -32.24 -6.13 -3.72
CA ASP A 92 -32.76 -5.58 -2.46
C ASP A 92 -34.24 -5.22 -2.55
N ALA A 93 -34.65 -4.52 -3.63
CA ALA A 93 -36.05 -4.23 -3.87
C ALA A 93 -36.90 -5.52 -3.98
N LEU A 94 -36.40 -6.53 -4.69
CA LEU A 94 -37.08 -7.82 -4.82
C LEU A 94 -37.17 -8.56 -3.47
N THR A 95 -36.16 -8.43 -2.61
CA THR A 95 -36.18 -9.03 -1.27
C THR A 95 -37.33 -8.46 -0.42
N GLU A 96 -37.53 -7.15 -0.43
CA GLU A 96 -38.64 -6.51 0.30
C GLU A 96 -40.01 -6.91 -0.27
N SER A 97 -40.15 -6.91 -1.61
CA SER A 97 -41.40 -7.37 -2.26
C SER A 97 -41.75 -8.82 -1.87
N LEU A 98 -40.78 -9.73 -1.95
CA LEU A 98 -41.00 -11.14 -1.64
C LEU A 98 -41.30 -11.36 -0.14
N LYS A 99 -40.78 -10.53 0.77
CA LYS A 99 -41.15 -10.58 2.20
C LYS A 99 -42.62 -10.25 2.40
N ASP A 100 -43.11 -9.20 1.75
CA ASP A 100 -44.51 -8.81 1.81
C ASP A 100 -45.44 -9.85 1.20
N ASP A 101 -45.07 -10.40 0.04
CA ASP A 101 -45.87 -11.43 -0.62
C ASP A 101 -45.89 -12.73 0.18
N LEU A 102 -44.78 -13.12 0.80
CA LEU A 102 -44.74 -14.25 1.74
C LEU A 102 -45.67 -14.03 2.95
N LYS A 103 -45.73 -12.80 3.49
CA LYS A 103 -46.62 -12.44 4.61
C LYS A 103 -48.09 -12.52 4.21
N LYS A 104 -48.43 -12.03 3.01
CA LYS A 104 -49.79 -12.13 2.44
C LYS A 104 -50.17 -13.60 2.22
N ALA A 105 -49.32 -14.40 1.58
CA ALA A 105 -49.56 -15.81 1.30
C ALA A 105 -49.74 -16.64 2.59
N LYS A 106 -48.92 -16.39 3.62
CA LYS A 106 -49.09 -17.01 4.96
C LYS A 106 -50.41 -16.65 5.62
N THR A 107 -50.89 -15.42 5.45
CA THR A 107 -52.17 -14.97 6.00
C THR A 107 -53.33 -15.65 5.28
N LYS A 108 -53.29 -15.72 3.94
CA LYS A 108 -54.26 -16.48 3.12
C LYS A 108 -54.30 -17.96 3.53
N LEU A 109 -53.14 -18.57 3.78
CA LEU A 109 -53.05 -19.97 4.20
C LEU A 109 -53.75 -20.20 5.55
N LYS A 110 -53.54 -19.32 6.53
CA LYS A 110 -54.22 -19.40 7.84
C LYS A 110 -55.74 -19.31 7.69
N GLN A 111 -56.21 -18.40 6.84
CA GLN A 111 -57.64 -18.22 6.58
C GLN A 111 -58.25 -19.44 5.86
N ALA A 112 -57.61 -19.95 4.81
CA ALA A 112 -58.06 -21.15 4.10
C ALA A 112 -58.15 -22.39 5.01
N LYS A 113 -57.21 -22.54 5.95
CA LYS A 113 -57.25 -23.58 6.99
C LYS A 113 -58.42 -23.41 7.96
N LYS A 114 -58.73 -22.17 8.36
CA LYS A 114 -59.90 -21.85 9.22
C LYS A 114 -61.22 -22.16 8.52
N ASP A 115 -61.30 -21.89 7.22
CA ASP A 115 -62.50 -22.06 6.40
C ASP A 115 -62.66 -23.50 5.84
N LYS A 116 -61.80 -24.45 6.23
CA LYS A 116 -61.76 -25.85 5.70
C LYS A 116 -61.73 -25.92 4.16
N LYS A 117 -61.09 -24.96 3.50
CA LYS A 117 -60.91 -24.94 2.04
C LYS A 117 -59.63 -25.68 1.63
N ASN A 118 -59.53 -26.03 0.35
CA ASN A 118 -58.32 -26.62 -0.24
C ASN A 118 -57.12 -25.65 -0.13
N THR A 119 -56.03 -26.11 0.49
CA THR A 119 -54.81 -25.31 0.76
C THR A 119 -53.68 -25.52 -0.23
N THR A 120 -53.76 -26.53 -1.10
CA THR A 120 -52.63 -26.97 -1.96
C THR A 120 -52.09 -25.83 -2.81
N SER A 121 -52.97 -25.00 -3.39
CA SER A 121 -52.57 -23.86 -4.23
C SER A 121 -51.80 -22.77 -3.47
N VAL A 122 -52.13 -22.53 -2.20
CA VAL A 122 -51.45 -21.50 -1.39
C VAL A 122 -50.12 -22.04 -0.87
N GLU A 123 -50.03 -23.34 -0.62
CA GLU A 123 -48.78 -24.00 -0.24
C GLU A 123 -47.77 -23.99 -1.39
N THR A 124 -48.21 -24.18 -2.65
CA THR A 124 -47.34 -24.06 -3.84
C THR A 124 -46.88 -22.62 -4.11
N GLU A 125 -47.71 -21.62 -3.81
CA GLU A 125 -47.32 -20.20 -3.92
C GLU A 125 -46.21 -19.89 -2.89
N ILE A 126 -46.36 -20.36 -1.65
CA ILE A 126 -45.35 -20.17 -0.59
C ILE A 126 -44.02 -20.86 -0.93
N THR A 127 -44.05 -22.07 -1.50
CA THR A 127 -42.80 -22.75 -1.90
C THR A 127 -42.10 -22.03 -3.04
N THR A 128 -42.86 -21.50 -4.01
CA THR A 128 -42.33 -20.70 -5.11
C THR A 128 -41.67 -19.41 -4.61
N ILE A 129 -42.36 -18.64 -3.76
CA ILE A 129 -41.81 -17.42 -3.15
C ILE A 129 -40.54 -17.72 -2.36
N LYS A 130 -40.50 -18.81 -1.59
CA LYS A 130 -39.29 -19.21 -0.85
C LYS A 130 -38.12 -19.57 -1.77
N LYS A 131 -38.40 -20.21 -2.90
CA LYS A 131 -37.38 -20.53 -3.91
C LYS A 131 -36.83 -19.24 -4.53
N GLU A 132 -37.70 -18.33 -4.94
CA GLU A 132 -37.32 -17.02 -5.47
C GLU A 132 -36.49 -16.20 -4.47
N GLN A 133 -36.83 -16.25 -3.17
CA GLN A 133 -36.03 -15.63 -2.11
C GLN A 133 -34.61 -16.22 -2.02
N ALA A 134 -34.49 -17.54 -2.16
CA ALA A 134 -33.20 -18.22 -2.12
C ALA A 134 -32.35 -17.87 -3.36
N ASP A 135 -32.94 -17.90 -4.54
CA ASP A 135 -32.28 -17.57 -5.81
C ASP A 135 -31.83 -16.10 -5.84
N ASN A 136 -32.71 -15.18 -5.41
CA ASN A 136 -32.39 -13.75 -5.33
C ASN A 136 -31.25 -13.47 -4.33
N ARG A 137 -31.24 -14.15 -3.17
CA ARG A 137 -30.15 -14.04 -2.19
C ARG A 137 -28.83 -14.52 -2.77
N LEU A 138 -28.84 -15.60 -3.56
CA LEU A 138 -27.63 -16.10 -4.21
C LEU A 138 -27.13 -15.10 -5.25
N ASN A 139 -28.00 -14.58 -6.11
CA ASN A 139 -27.66 -13.60 -7.13
C ASN A 139 -27.05 -12.33 -6.52
N LYS A 140 -27.67 -11.79 -5.46
CA LYS A 140 -27.13 -10.65 -4.72
C LYS A 140 -25.71 -10.93 -4.21
N LYS A 141 -25.51 -12.09 -3.55
CA LYS A 141 -24.21 -12.48 -3.02
C LYS A 141 -23.14 -12.61 -4.10
N THR A 142 -23.50 -13.10 -5.28
CA THR A 142 -22.61 -13.19 -6.43
C THR A 142 -22.21 -11.79 -6.92
N ALA A 143 -23.19 -10.89 -7.12
CA ALA A 143 -22.93 -9.52 -7.55
C ALA A 143 -22.07 -8.73 -6.55
N GLU A 144 -22.31 -8.88 -5.24
CA GLU A 144 -21.47 -8.28 -4.18
C GLU A 144 -20.03 -8.81 -4.22
N LYS A 145 -19.85 -10.11 -4.49
CA LYS A 145 -18.52 -10.71 -4.62
C LYS A 145 -17.79 -10.19 -5.86
N GLU A 146 -18.48 -10.11 -6.99
CA GLU A 146 -17.95 -9.56 -8.24
C GLU A 146 -17.56 -8.09 -8.07
N LEU A 147 -18.41 -7.28 -7.45
CA LEU A 147 -18.12 -5.87 -7.18
C LEU A 147 -16.89 -5.71 -6.28
N LYS A 148 -16.78 -6.53 -5.24
CA LYS A 148 -15.59 -6.54 -4.37
C LYS A 148 -14.32 -6.92 -5.12
N GLU A 149 -14.41 -7.89 -6.04
CA GLU A 149 -13.25 -8.31 -6.83
C GLU A 149 -12.85 -7.25 -7.85
N LEU A 150 -13.83 -6.59 -8.48
CA LEU A 150 -13.60 -5.45 -9.38
C LEU A 150 -12.86 -4.32 -8.67
N TYR A 151 -13.25 -3.96 -7.44
CA TYR A 151 -12.52 -2.95 -6.68
C TYR A 151 -11.08 -3.35 -6.33
N LYS A 152 -10.78 -4.63 -6.12
CA LYS A 152 -9.39 -5.09 -5.96
C LYS A 152 -8.61 -4.97 -7.27
N GLN A 153 -9.24 -5.32 -8.39
CA GLN A 153 -8.62 -5.17 -9.70
C GLN A 153 -8.30 -3.70 -9.98
N ILE A 154 -9.24 -2.79 -9.68
CA ILE A 154 -9.02 -1.33 -9.78
C ILE A 154 -7.83 -0.90 -8.92
N ASP A 155 -7.70 -1.40 -7.68
CA ASP A 155 -6.55 -1.08 -6.81
C ASP A 155 -5.23 -1.54 -7.44
N GLU A 156 -5.16 -2.78 -7.94
CA GLU A 156 -3.96 -3.31 -8.61
C GLU A 156 -3.61 -2.55 -9.90
N GLU A 157 -4.61 -2.15 -10.68
CA GLU A 157 -4.44 -1.34 -11.90
C GLU A 157 -4.07 0.12 -11.60
N THR A 158 -4.47 0.65 -10.44
CA THR A 158 -4.13 2.00 -9.97
C THR A 158 -2.64 2.12 -9.63
N LYS A 159 -2.05 1.09 -9.02
CA LYS A 159 -0.63 1.09 -8.60
C LYS A 159 0.36 1.52 -9.69
N PRO A 160 0.39 0.95 -10.91
CA PRO A 160 1.31 1.39 -11.96
C PRO A 160 1.04 2.82 -12.43
N VAL A 161 -0.21 3.30 -12.37
CA VAL A 161 -0.55 4.69 -12.73
C VAL A 161 0.01 5.66 -11.69
N VAL A 162 -0.09 5.33 -10.39
CA VAL A 162 0.55 6.10 -9.31
C VAL A 162 2.05 6.22 -9.54
N LYS A 163 2.73 5.12 -9.90
CA LYS A 163 4.17 5.13 -10.19
C LYS A 163 4.54 6.03 -11.37
N LYS A 164 3.71 6.09 -12.40
CA LYS A 164 3.92 6.98 -13.55
C LYS A 164 3.68 8.46 -13.21
N LYS A 165 2.72 8.73 -12.33
CA LYS A 165 2.38 10.11 -11.90
C LYS A 165 3.37 10.65 -10.87
N PHE A 166 3.82 9.79 -9.95
CA PHE A 166 4.83 10.08 -8.95
C PHE A 166 6.17 9.46 -9.35
N ASP A 167 6.66 9.88 -10.51
CA ASP A 167 7.91 9.37 -11.07
C ASP A 167 9.10 10.18 -10.53
N TYR A 168 10.21 9.49 -10.26
CA TYR A 168 11.46 10.10 -9.84
C TYR A 168 12.64 9.16 -10.11
N ASP A 169 13.80 9.75 -10.33
CA ASP A 169 15.01 8.99 -10.61
C ASP A 169 15.51 8.25 -9.37
N ILE A 170 15.86 6.97 -9.55
CA ILE A 170 16.52 6.16 -8.53
C ILE A 170 17.94 5.87 -9.02
N PRO A 171 18.97 6.53 -8.45
CA PRO A 171 20.36 6.20 -8.72
C PRO A 171 20.67 4.75 -8.32
N ILE A 172 21.28 4.01 -9.25
CA ILE A 172 21.74 2.65 -9.03
C ILE A 172 23.23 2.59 -9.32
N ALA A 173 24.02 2.20 -8.32
CA ALA A 173 25.44 1.93 -8.45
C ALA A 173 25.69 0.43 -8.35
N LYS A 174 26.59 -0.08 -9.20
CA LYS A 174 27.12 -1.44 -9.09
C LYS A 174 28.57 -1.33 -8.64
N ILE A 175 28.86 -1.93 -7.49
CA ILE A 175 30.21 -2.04 -6.95
C ILE A 175 30.72 -3.44 -7.25
N ASP A 176 31.92 -3.52 -7.82
CA ASP A 176 32.63 -4.76 -8.10
C ASP A 176 33.65 -5.09 -6.99
N ASP A 177 34.21 -4.06 -6.33
CA ASP A 177 35.08 -4.22 -5.16
C ASP A 177 34.68 -3.21 -4.06
N ALA A 178 34.25 -3.73 -2.91
CA ALA A 178 33.81 -2.94 -1.77
C ALA A 178 34.91 -2.73 -0.70
N GLY A 179 36.16 -3.07 -0.99
CA GLY A 179 37.29 -2.90 -0.07
C GLY A 179 37.58 -4.09 0.84
N ILE A 180 36.90 -5.23 0.62
CA ILE A 180 37.09 -6.44 1.40
C ILE A 180 37.00 -7.68 0.50
N THR A 181 37.87 -8.65 0.77
CA THR A 181 37.93 -9.93 0.05
C THR A 181 37.06 -10.99 0.72
N THR A 182 36.88 -12.16 0.06
CA THR A 182 36.15 -13.33 0.60
C THR A 182 36.63 -13.80 1.97
N THR A 183 37.89 -13.56 2.33
CA THR A 183 38.48 -13.94 3.62
C THR A 183 38.29 -12.90 4.71
N GLY A 184 37.70 -11.74 4.39
CA GLY A 184 37.56 -10.60 5.30
C GLY A 184 38.78 -9.68 5.36
N ALA A 185 39.83 -9.93 4.55
CA ALA A 185 40.98 -9.04 4.43
C ALA A 185 40.68 -7.84 3.54
N ALA A 186 41.33 -6.69 3.78
CA ALA A 186 41.18 -5.49 2.96
C ALA A 186 41.64 -5.73 1.51
N SER A 187 40.91 -5.18 0.55
CA SER A 187 41.31 -5.12 -0.87
C SER A 187 41.78 -3.72 -1.25
N GLU A 188 42.57 -3.62 -2.32
CA GLU A 188 43.12 -2.34 -2.82
C GLU A 188 42.15 -1.60 -3.75
N GLY A 189 41.15 -2.29 -4.30
CA GLY A 189 40.28 -1.76 -5.36
C GLY A 189 38.97 -1.14 -4.89
N ASN A 190 38.87 -0.70 -3.63
CA ASN A 190 37.61 -0.20 -3.06
C ASN A 190 37.01 0.95 -3.87
N GLN A 191 35.85 0.71 -4.49
CA GLN A 191 35.13 1.69 -5.32
C GLN A 191 34.16 2.57 -4.51
N LEU A 192 33.92 2.26 -3.23
CA LEU A 192 32.98 3.03 -2.40
C LEU A 192 33.38 4.50 -2.22
N PRO A 193 34.67 4.87 -2.00
CA PRO A 193 35.07 6.27 -1.91
C PRO A 193 34.75 7.07 -3.18
N GLN A 194 35.01 6.49 -4.35
CA GLN A 194 34.67 7.12 -5.63
C GLN A 194 33.15 7.30 -5.76
N LEU A 195 32.36 6.29 -5.40
CA LEU A 195 30.90 6.41 -5.39
C LEU A 195 30.43 7.53 -4.44
N VAL A 196 31.07 7.70 -3.29
CA VAL A 196 30.73 8.78 -2.35
C VAL A 196 30.95 10.15 -3.00
N ASP A 197 32.04 10.35 -3.71
CA ASP A 197 32.33 11.62 -4.39
C ASP A 197 31.31 11.90 -5.51
N GLU A 198 31.07 10.91 -6.39
CA GLU A 198 30.12 11.01 -7.49
C GLU A 198 28.69 11.25 -7.00
N TYR A 199 28.24 10.46 -6.02
CA TYR A 199 26.90 10.57 -5.48
C TYR A 199 26.71 11.85 -4.65
N SER A 200 27.77 12.36 -4.00
CA SER A 200 27.72 13.64 -3.30
C SER A 200 27.47 14.79 -4.28
N ALA A 201 28.16 14.79 -5.43
CA ALA A 201 27.92 15.77 -6.49
C ALA A 201 26.49 15.65 -7.05
N TYR A 202 26.05 14.43 -7.38
CA TYR A 202 24.69 14.17 -7.87
C TYR A 202 23.62 14.65 -6.89
N ARG A 203 23.77 14.34 -5.61
CA ARG A 203 22.83 14.71 -4.55
C ARG A 203 22.67 16.22 -4.45
N ILE A 204 23.78 16.97 -4.50
CA ILE A 204 23.77 18.43 -4.41
C ILE A 204 23.10 19.01 -5.66
N GLN A 205 23.47 18.53 -6.84
CA GLN A 205 22.91 19.01 -8.11
C GLN A 205 21.38 18.80 -8.19
N ASN A 206 20.88 17.68 -7.68
CA ASN A 206 19.46 17.32 -7.73
C ASN A 206 18.68 17.72 -6.47
N ASN A 207 19.30 18.43 -5.53
CA ASN A 207 18.69 18.87 -4.27
C ASN A 207 17.92 17.74 -3.54
N LEU A 208 18.47 16.51 -3.53
CA LEU A 208 17.74 15.32 -3.05
C LEU A 208 17.28 15.43 -1.59
N TRP A 209 18.01 16.20 -0.77
CA TRP A 209 17.59 16.62 0.56
C TRP A 209 18.32 17.87 1.05
N PRO A 210 17.66 18.71 1.88
CA PRO A 210 18.29 19.87 2.48
C PRO A 210 19.47 19.46 3.36
N VAL A 211 20.57 20.20 3.26
CA VAL A 211 21.66 20.08 4.23
C VAL A 211 21.19 20.79 5.51
N LEU A 212 20.91 20.02 6.56
CA LEU A 212 20.67 20.58 7.88
C LEU A 212 22.02 20.98 8.49
N ASN A 213 22.47 22.20 8.21
CA ASN A 213 23.54 22.83 8.97
C ASN A 213 22.94 23.40 10.25
N ASN A 214 22.64 22.53 11.20
CA ASN A 214 22.27 22.99 12.52
C ASN A 214 23.54 23.47 13.21
N GLU A 215 23.70 24.79 13.37
CA GLU A 215 24.71 25.32 14.28
C GLU A 215 24.42 24.77 15.68
N ILE A 216 25.38 24.01 16.21
CA ILE A 216 25.32 23.49 17.57
C ILE A 216 26.14 24.42 18.44
N ILE A 217 25.44 25.19 19.28
CA ILE A 217 26.08 26.12 20.22
C ILE A 217 25.95 25.53 21.62
N TYR A 218 27.03 25.59 22.38
CA TYR A 218 27.06 25.20 23.79
C TYR A 218 27.19 26.45 24.65
N ALA A 219 26.21 26.70 25.51
CA ALA A 219 26.22 27.84 26.40
C ALA A 219 25.47 27.51 27.70
N MET A 220 25.76 28.28 28.74
CA MET A 220 25.06 28.20 30.02
C MET A 220 23.78 29.05 29.95
N ASN A 221 22.64 28.47 30.32
CA ASN A 221 21.37 29.19 30.33
C ASN A 221 21.24 30.09 31.57
N THR A 222 20.13 30.83 31.68
CA THR A 222 19.88 31.77 32.78
C THR A 222 19.83 31.12 34.16
N ASP A 223 19.60 29.81 34.22
CA ASP A 223 19.53 29.01 35.45
C ASP A 223 20.87 28.36 35.81
N GLY A 224 21.95 28.70 35.10
CA GLY A 224 23.28 28.16 35.34
C GLY A 224 23.47 26.72 34.83
N LYS A 225 22.52 26.18 34.06
CA LYS A 225 22.62 24.83 33.47
C LYS A 225 23.30 24.88 32.11
N TYR A 226 24.14 23.88 31.83
CA TYR A 226 24.82 23.78 30.53
C TYR A 226 23.86 23.24 29.47
N CYS A 227 23.68 23.99 28.38
CA CYS A 227 22.69 23.67 27.35
C CYS A 227 23.34 23.53 25.98
N ARG A 228 22.77 22.62 25.18
CA ARG A 228 23.03 22.49 23.75
C ARG A 228 21.89 23.16 22.99
N TYR A 229 22.22 24.16 22.20
CA TYR A 229 21.31 24.82 21.27
C TYR A 229 21.48 24.20 19.88
N ILE A 230 20.40 23.67 19.32
CA ILE A 230 20.35 23.17 17.94
C ILE A 230 19.41 24.09 17.16
N GLY A 231 19.96 25.07 16.45
CA GLY A 231 19.15 26.16 15.89
C GLY A 231 18.43 26.94 17.01
N SER A 232 17.09 26.93 17.02
CA SER A 232 16.26 27.59 18.05
C SER A 232 15.80 26.66 19.19
N GLN A 233 16.21 25.39 19.19
CA GLN A 233 15.83 24.44 20.25
C GLN A 233 16.90 24.36 21.34
N GLU A 234 16.50 24.60 22.59
CA GLU A 234 17.34 24.42 23.78
C GLU A 234 17.20 22.99 24.32
N VAL A 235 18.33 22.32 24.58
CA VAL A 235 18.38 21.02 25.26
C VAL A 235 19.34 21.14 26.45
N VAL A 236 18.81 21.06 27.66
CA VAL A 236 19.59 21.05 28.90
C VAL A 236 20.38 19.73 28.98
N LEU A 237 21.68 19.82 29.24
CA LEU A 237 22.56 18.67 29.42
C LEU A 237 22.75 18.41 30.93
N ASN A 238 22.68 17.14 31.34
CA ASN A 238 22.79 16.64 32.73
C ASN A 238 21.54 16.76 33.62
N GLU A 239 20.37 16.31 33.14
CA GLU A 239 19.32 15.86 34.05
C GLU A 239 19.51 14.36 34.31
N GLN A 240 20.15 14.03 35.43
CA GLN A 240 19.94 12.76 36.15
C GLN A 240 18.95 13.00 37.27
#